data_AF-A0A3T0SBJ2-F1
#
_entry.id   AF-A0A3T0SBJ2-F1
#
_cell.length_a   1.000
_cell.length_b   1.000
_cell.length_c   1.000
_cell.angle_alpha   90.00
_cell.angle_beta   90.00
_cell.angle_gamma   90.00
#
_symmetry.space_group_name_H-M   'P 1'
#
loop_
_entity.id
_entity.type
_entity.pdbx_description
1 polymer ?
#
loop_
_entity_poly.entity_id
_entity_poly.type
_entity_poly.pdbx_seq_one_letter_code
_entity_poly.pdbx_strand_id
1 'polypeptide(L)'
;MEETKPLFSCKTKSNKFLELHKQDNTITYKFGKINSQPELELKKSLDEVEILIGNASGSELTNSISFANGEYTYTVISSVNKVADVQEPKHGILVKKNSNYLTYISCISASVEGSLLDFE
;
A
#
# COMPACT_ATOMS: atom_id res chain seq x y z
N MET A 1 -24.91 0.27 -3.66
CA MET A 1 -23.90 -0.56 -2.97
C MET A 1 -23.00 0.42 -2.28
N GLU A 2 -22.97 0.41 -0.96
CA GLU A 2 -22.17 1.35 -0.17
C GLU A 2 -20.70 0.92 -0.32
N GLU A 3 -19.90 1.71 -1.07
CA GLU A 3 -18.46 1.48 -1.08
C GLU A 3 -17.93 1.82 0.31
N THR A 4 -17.51 0.80 1.04
CA THR A 4 -16.86 0.96 2.34
C THR A 4 -15.63 1.84 2.16
N LYS A 5 -15.58 2.96 2.89
CA LYS A 5 -14.44 3.89 2.87
C LYS A 5 -13.11 3.11 3.00
N PRO A 6 -12.09 3.39 2.17
CA PRO A 6 -10.80 2.72 2.30
C PRO A 6 -10.16 3.04 3.64
N LEU A 7 -9.47 2.05 4.24
CA LEU A 7 -8.66 2.25 5.44
C LEU A 7 -7.31 2.90 5.11
N PHE A 8 -6.87 2.77 3.87
CA PHE A 8 -5.72 3.49 3.34
C PHE A 8 -5.96 3.85 1.89
N SER A 9 -5.69 5.09 1.50
CA SER A 9 -5.68 5.49 0.10
C SER A 9 -4.60 6.52 -0.19
N CYS A 10 -4.17 6.57 -1.45
CA CYS A 10 -3.32 7.64 -1.92
C CYS A 10 -3.45 7.86 -3.42
N LYS A 11 -3.14 9.07 -3.88
CA LYS A 11 -2.98 9.39 -5.29
C LYS A 11 -1.53 9.30 -5.71
N THR A 12 -1.26 8.73 -6.88
CA THR A 12 0.07 8.67 -7.49
C THR A 12 0.31 9.83 -8.44
N LYS A 13 1.58 10.08 -8.79
CA LYS A 13 1.96 11.10 -9.77
C LYS A 13 1.33 10.89 -11.16
N SER A 14 0.97 9.65 -11.50
CA SER A 14 0.30 9.31 -12.77
C SER A 14 -1.22 9.48 -12.70
N ASN A 15 -1.75 10.19 -11.70
CA ASN A 15 -3.18 10.40 -11.49
C ASN A 15 -3.99 9.10 -11.29
N LYS A 16 -3.32 8.05 -10.80
CA LYS A 16 -3.97 6.80 -10.36
C LYS A 16 -4.13 6.83 -8.85
N PHE A 17 -5.08 6.05 -8.35
CA PHE A 17 -5.38 5.88 -6.95
C PHE A 17 -5.01 4.47 -6.54
N LEU A 18 -4.43 4.39 -5.35
CA LEU A 18 -4.28 3.17 -4.59
C LEU A 18 -5.32 3.21 -3.47
N GLU A 19 -6.05 2.13 -3.29
CA GLU A 19 -7.01 1.98 -2.19
C GLU A 19 -6.84 0.60 -1.56
N LEU A 20 -6.81 0.57 -0.23
CA LEU A 20 -6.88 -0.64 0.56
C LEU A 20 -8.13 -0.61 1.42
N HIS A 21 -8.95 -1.65 1.28
CA HIS A 21 -10.15 -1.87 2.08
C HIS A 21 -9.98 -3.13 2.89
N LYS A 22 -10.43 -3.12 4.15
CA LYS A 22 -10.56 -4.32 4.98
C LYS A 22 -12.05 -4.55 5.22
N GLN A 23 -12.53 -5.74 4.89
CA GLN A 23 -13.87 -6.19 5.22
C GLN A 23 -13.76 -7.61 5.77
N ASP A 24 -14.20 -7.79 7.02
CA ASP A 24 -14.04 -9.04 7.75
C ASP A 24 -12.58 -9.54 7.71
N ASN A 25 -12.34 -10.77 7.26
CA ASN A 25 -11.02 -11.37 7.12
C ASN A 25 -10.36 -11.12 5.75
N THR A 26 -10.85 -10.15 4.97
CA THR A 26 -10.40 -9.91 3.60
C THR A 26 -9.86 -8.50 3.43
N ILE A 27 -8.69 -8.39 2.81
CA ILE A 27 -8.13 -7.13 2.33
C ILE A 27 -8.25 -7.06 0.81
N THR A 28 -8.78 -5.94 0.33
CA THR A 28 -8.89 -5.65 -1.10
C THR A 28 -7.93 -4.52 -1.45
N TYR A 29 -6.99 -4.81 -2.35
CA TYR A 29 -6.13 -3.84 -3.00
C TYR A 29 -6.79 -3.42 -4.32
N LYS A 30 -6.92 -2.12 -4.55
CA LYS A 30 -7.36 -1.54 -5.82
C LYS A 30 -6.35 -0.53 -6.31
N PHE A 31 -6.04 -0.59 -7.60
CA PHE A 31 -5.19 0.38 -8.28
C PHE A 31 -5.79 0.77 -9.62
N GLY A 32 -6.02 2.07 -9.85
CA GLY A 32 -6.64 2.54 -11.08
C GLY A 32 -7.08 4.00 -11.02
N LYS A 33 -8.01 4.41 -11.87
CA LYS A 33 -8.62 5.76 -11.77
C LYS A 33 -9.83 5.72 -10.85
N ILE A 34 -10.04 6.78 -10.09
CA ILE A 34 -11.21 6.94 -9.22
C ILE A 34 -12.50 6.90 -10.04
N ASN A 35 -13.57 6.32 -9.47
CA ASN A 35 -14.89 6.18 -10.11
C ASN A 35 -14.88 5.43 -11.45
N SER A 36 -13.92 4.55 -11.66
CA SER A 36 -13.83 3.70 -12.85
C SER A 36 -13.39 2.30 -12.46
N GLN A 37 -13.51 1.35 -13.38
CA GLN A 37 -13.02 0.00 -13.12
C GLN A 37 -11.51 0.05 -12.79
N PRO A 38 -11.08 -0.53 -11.66
CA PRO A 38 -9.67 -0.57 -11.31
C PRO A 38 -8.87 -1.33 -12.37
N GLU A 39 -7.66 -0.86 -12.65
CA GLU A 39 -6.74 -1.54 -13.57
C GLU A 39 -6.21 -2.84 -12.95
N LEU A 40 -6.14 -2.88 -11.62
CA LEU A 40 -5.80 -4.05 -10.84
C LEU A 40 -6.63 -4.08 -9.56
N GLU A 41 -7.31 -5.18 -9.34
CA GLU A 41 -8.00 -5.48 -8.08
C GLU A 41 -7.53 -6.85 -7.58
N LEU A 42 -7.03 -6.88 -6.34
CA LEU A 42 -6.62 -8.11 -5.67
C LEU A 42 -7.40 -8.23 -4.38
N LYS A 43 -8.16 -9.30 -4.24
CA LYS A 43 -8.90 -9.62 -3.03
C LYS A 43 -8.23 -10.82 -2.36
N LYS A 44 -7.69 -10.62 -1.17
CA LYS A 44 -6.90 -11.61 -0.43
C LYS A 44 -7.39 -11.71 1.01
N SER A 45 -7.45 -12.94 1.51
CA SER A 45 -7.64 -13.16 2.94
C SER A 45 -6.42 -12.67 3.74
N LEU A 46 -6.59 -12.43 5.05
CA LEU A 46 -5.50 -11.96 5.90
C LEU A 46 -4.30 -12.93 5.94
N ASP A 47 -4.54 -14.24 5.79
CA ASP A 47 -3.50 -15.27 5.73
C ASP A 47 -2.76 -15.36 4.38
N GLU A 48 -3.31 -14.76 3.33
CA GLU A 48 -2.68 -14.71 1.99
C GLU A 48 -1.83 -13.44 1.76
N VAL A 49 -1.87 -12.49 2.70
CA VAL A 49 -1.06 -11.27 2.63
C VAL A 49 0.05 -11.30 3.67
N GLU A 50 1.15 -10.64 3.36
CA GLU A 50 2.21 -10.41 4.35
C GLU A 50 2.07 -9.01 4.90
N ILE A 51 1.78 -8.90 6.20
CA ILE A 51 1.68 -7.63 6.92
C ILE A 51 2.91 -7.50 7.83
N LEU A 52 3.67 -6.42 7.64
CA LEU A 52 4.81 -6.09 8.49
C LEU A 52 4.56 -4.70 9.10
N ILE A 53 4.36 -4.64 10.41
CA ILE A 53 4.18 -3.40 11.15
C ILE A 53 5.41 -3.15 12.03
N GLY A 54 5.87 -1.89 12.07
CA GLY A 54 6.98 -1.48 12.92
C GLY A 54 8.33 -2.09 12.53
N ASN A 55 8.50 -2.52 11.27
CA ASN A 55 9.76 -3.10 10.82
C ASN A 55 10.86 -2.04 10.80
N ALA A 56 11.88 -2.21 11.63
CA ALA A 56 13.00 -1.29 11.74
C ALA A 56 14.22 -1.82 10.99
N SER A 57 14.74 -1.03 10.06
CA SER A 57 15.99 -1.34 9.34
C SER A 57 16.84 -0.09 9.20
N GLY A 58 18.02 -0.09 9.81
CA GLY A 58 18.86 1.11 9.90
C GLY A 58 18.08 2.29 10.50
N SER A 59 18.02 3.39 9.77
CA SER A 59 17.26 4.59 10.17
C SER A 59 15.77 4.53 9.84
N GLU A 60 15.31 3.56 9.05
CA GLU A 60 13.92 3.50 8.58
C GLU A 60 13.04 2.69 9.54
N LEU A 61 11.81 3.18 9.72
CA LEU A 61 10.70 2.44 10.30
C LEU A 61 9.65 2.27 9.20
N THR A 62 9.28 1.03 8.93
CA THR A 62 8.44 0.67 7.80
C THR A 62 7.24 -0.16 8.23
N ASN A 63 6.08 0.23 7.72
CA ASN A 63 4.87 -0.56 7.70
C ASN A 63 4.61 -0.97 6.25
N SER A 64 4.21 -2.23 6.02
CA SER A 64 3.91 -2.69 4.68
C SER A 64 2.89 -3.81 4.63
N ILE A 65 2.14 -3.87 3.52
CA ILE A 65 1.24 -4.97 3.18
C ILE A 65 1.58 -5.46 1.78
N SER A 66 1.94 -6.74 1.64
CA SER A 66 2.31 -7.35 0.36
C SER A 66 1.21 -8.26 -0.19
N PHE A 67 0.87 -8.07 -1.46
CA PHE A 67 -0.08 -8.88 -2.21
C PHE A 67 0.63 -9.64 -3.33
N ALA A 68 0.57 -10.96 -3.30
CA ALA A 68 1.06 -11.81 -4.38
C ALA A 68 0.01 -12.01 -5.47
N ASN A 69 0.43 -11.92 -6.73
CA ASN A 69 -0.39 -12.19 -7.92
C ASN A 69 0.47 -12.86 -9.01
N GLY A 70 0.54 -14.20 -8.96
CA GLY A 70 1.44 -14.97 -9.82
C GLY A 70 2.90 -14.61 -9.54
N GLU A 71 3.63 -14.24 -10.60
CA GLU A 71 5.04 -13.81 -10.49
C GLU A 71 5.23 -12.43 -9.86
N TYR A 72 4.15 -11.65 -9.68
CA TYR A 72 4.23 -10.28 -9.21
C TYR A 72 3.91 -10.17 -7.71
N THR A 73 4.60 -9.23 -7.05
CA THR A 73 4.28 -8.81 -5.69
C THR A 73 4.08 -7.31 -5.67
N TYR A 74 2.97 -6.87 -5.11
CA TYR A 74 2.63 -5.46 -4.90
C TYR A 74 2.67 -5.18 -3.41
N THR A 75 3.69 -4.45 -2.96
CA THR A 75 3.84 -4.11 -1.55
C THR A 75 3.49 -2.63 -1.37
N VAL A 76 2.41 -2.36 -0.64
CA VAL A 76 2.11 -1.01 -0.18
C VAL A 76 3.00 -0.71 1.01
N ILE A 77 3.74 0.39 0.96
CA ILE A 77 4.75 0.76 1.94
C ILE A 77 4.42 2.13 2.51
N SER A 78 4.54 2.26 3.83
CA SER A 78 4.69 3.53 4.54
C SER A 78 5.98 3.46 5.35
N SER A 79 6.91 4.37 5.10
CA SER A 79 8.20 4.39 5.77
C SER A 79 8.54 5.78 6.27
N VAL A 80 9.20 5.87 7.42
CA VAL A 80 9.69 7.14 7.97
C VAL A 80 11.14 6.99 8.38
N ASN A 81 11.96 7.99 8.07
CA ASN A 81 13.33 8.07 8.56
C ASN A 81 13.31 8.63 9.99
N LYS A 82 13.60 7.76 10.97
CA LYS A 82 13.54 8.09 12.41
C LYS A 82 14.63 9.05 12.89
N VAL A 83 15.70 9.23 12.11
CA VAL A 83 16.85 10.07 12.51
C VAL A 83 16.95 11.38 11.72
N ALA A 84 16.01 11.63 10.79
CA ALA A 84 15.95 12.89 10.07
C ALA A 84 15.41 14.01 10.98
N ASP A 85 15.92 15.23 10.79
CA ASP A 85 15.45 16.42 11.51
C ASP A 85 13.94 16.66 11.30
N VAL A 86 13.46 16.38 10.08
CA VAL A 86 12.03 16.36 9.74
C VAL A 86 11.66 14.94 9.31
N GLN A 87 10.80 14.31 10.09
CA GLN A 87 10.32 12.95 9.84
C GLN A 87 9.12 12.97 8.91
N GLU A 88 9.37 13.03 7.60
CA GLU A 88 8.31 12.95 6.59
C GLU A 88 8.08 11.50 6.13
N PRO A 89 6.86 10.94 6.31
CA PRO A 89 6.55 9.62 5.81
C PRO A 89 6.57 9.55 4.27
N LYS A 90 7.20 8.51 3.74
CA LYS A 90 7.14 8.13 2.33
C LYS A 90 6.14 7.01 2.16
N HIS A 91 5.21 7.21 1.22
CA HIS A 91 4.19 6.23 0.87
C HIS A 91 4.29 5.84 -0.60
N GLY A 92 3.98 4.59 -0.91
CA GLY A 92 3.97 4.13 -2.29
C GLY A 92 3.81 2.62 -2.43
N ILE A 93 3.97 2.16 -3.67
CA ILE A 93 3.86 0.75 -4.03
C ILE A 93 5.20 0.29 -4.58
N LEU A 94 5.81 -0.68 -3.90
CA LEU A 94 6.95 -1.42 -4.41
C LEU A 94 6.43 -2.60 -5.24
N VAL A 95 6.81 -2.65 -6.51
CA VAL A 95 6.41 -3.73 -7.42
C VAL A 95 7.63 -4.61 -7.69
N LYS A 96 7.48 -5.91 -7.46
CA LYS A 96 8.47 -6.92 -7.79
C LYS A 96 7.92 -7.93 -8.80
N LYS A 97 8.81 -8.51 -9.60
CA LYS A 97 8.53 -9.68 -10.44
C LYS A 97 9.58 -10.76 -10.18
N ASN A 98 9.16 -11.96 -9.79
CA ASN A 98 10.07 -13.06 -9.40
C ASN A 98 11.13 -12.58 -8.39
N SER A 99 10.68 -11.86 -7.36
CA SER A 99 11.52 -11.22 -6.32
C SER A 99 12.45 -10.09 -6.79
N ASN A 100 12.55 -9.82 -8.10
CA ASN A 100 13.35 -8.70 -8.63
C ASN A 100 12.56 -7.40 -8.56
N TYR A 101 13.21 -6.32 -8.12
CA TYR A 101 12.65 -4.98 -8.16
C TYR A 101 12.30 -4.59 -9.60
N LEU A 102 11.06 -4.15 -9.81
CA LEU A 102 10.59 -3.63 -11.09
C LEU A 102 10.47 -2.11 -11.03
N THR A 103 9.70 -1.60 -10.06
CA THR A 103 9.49 -0.16 -9.90
C THR A 103 8.97 0.19 -8.51
N TYR A 104 9.05 1.49 -8.18
CA TYR A 104 8.40 2.09 -7.03
C TYR A 104 7.47 3.21 -7.52
N ILE A 105 6.19 3.09 -7.19
CA ILE A 105 5.16 4.08 -7.54
C ILE A 105 4.90 4.94 -6.31
N SER A 106 5.44 6.15 -6.29
CA SER A 106 5.27 7.07 -5.16
C SER A 106 3.86 7.65 -5.08
N CYS A 107 3.31 7.71 -3.86
CA CYS A 107 2.15 8.52 -3.53
C CYS A 107 2.51 10.01 -3.47
N ILE A 108 1.52 10.87 -3.68
CA ILE A 108 1.58 12.29 -3.34
C ILE A 108 1.23 12.40 -1.85
N SER A 109 2.16 12.87 -1.02
CA SER A 109 1.99 12.86 0.45
C SER A 109 0.71 13.56 0.93
N ALA A 110 0.35 14.69 0.31
CA ALA A 110 -0.87 15.45 0.64
C ALA A 110 -2.19 14.73 0.27
N SER A 111 -2.12 13.61 -0.45
CA SER A 111 -3.29 12.81 -0.84
C SER A 111 -3.44 11.52 -0.06
N VAL A 112 -2.54 11.25 0.89
CA VAL A 112 -2.60 10.04 1.71
C VAL A 112 -3.72 10.20 2.73
N GLU A 113 -4.63 9.24 2.77
CA GLU A 113 -5.66 9.15 3.79
C GLU A 113 -5.57 7.79 4.51
N GLY A 114 -5.77 7.79 5.83
CA GLY A 114 -5.72 6.58 6.65
C GLY A 114 -4.30 6.07 6.93
N SER A 115 -4.20 4.83 7.43
CA SER A 115 -2.92 4.26 7.86
C SER A 115 -2.83 2.76 7.59
N LEU A 116 -1.61 2.27 7.30
CA LEU A 116 -1.36 0.83 7.24
C LEU A 116 -1.43 0.16 8.62
N LEU A 117 -1.34 0.94 9.70
CA LEU A 117 -1.52 0.45 11.07
C LEU A 117 -2.96 -0.03 11.34
N ASP A 118 -3.94 0.48 10.58
CA ASP A 118 -5.35 0.12 10.75
C ASP A 118 -5.67 -1.31 10.26
N PHE A 119 -4.66 -2.03 9.75
CA PHE A 119 -4.77 -3.41 9.27
C PHE A 119 -4.27 -4.46 10.26
N GLU A 120 -3.63 -4.05 11.36
CA GLU A 120 -3.31 -4.93 12.51
C GLU A 120 -4.56 -5.55 13.15
#